data_AF-A0A3P6RXW8-F1
#
_entry.id   AF-A0A3P6RXW8-F1
#
_cell.length_a   1.000
_cell.length_b   1.000
_cell.length_c   1.000
_cell.angle_alpha   90.00
_cell.angle_beta   90.00
_cell.angle_gamma   90.00
#
_symmetry.space_group_name_H-M   'P 1'
#
loop_
_entity.id
_entity.type
_entity.pdbx_description
1 polymer ?
#
loop_
_entity_poly.entity_id
_entity_poly.type
_entity_poly.pdbx_seq_one_letter_code
_entity_poly.pdbx_strand_id
1 'polypeptide(L)'
;MWAAINRIARADPAMLETVTCVDQIESLLYVCFISSNFYHFTNFIDYRTPISRLRAFLRLAMMQKKLFDFFNVIANSPQLSTFYESWALLRQEEIVQLTGALLGLSVVDCNLVLEHDHLQDQPLSVDLSLYIRIPTVPTEGADDVTANGTSTINKDKKLLLDQNNYLEERNRQLQCNVENLKKRISVLESDKEAAAVTVEKEDLLTLLQ
;
A
#
# COMPACT_ATOMS: atom_id res chain seq x y z
N MET A 1 -7.64 26.79 -5.48
CA MET A 1 -6.30 26.45 -4.95
C MET A 1 -5.15 26.92 -5.85
N TRP A 2 -5.00 26.42 -7.09
CA TRP A 2 -3.88 26.85 -7.98
C TRP A 2 -3.77 28.37 -8.18
N ALA A 3 -4.90 29.06 -8.35
CA ALA A 3 -4.92 30.53 -8.44
C ALA A 3 -4.46 31.23 -7.14
N ALA A 4 -4.76 30.65 -5.99
CA ALA A 4 -4.32 31.15 -4.69
C ALA A 4 -2.79 31.00 -4.55
N ILE A 5 -2.27 29.82 -4.86
CA ILE A 5 -0.83 29.53 -4.86
C ILE A 5 -0.09 30.49 -5.79
N ASN A 6 -0.58 30.72 -7.01
CA ASN A 6 0.01 31.70 -7.94
C ASN A 6 0.09 33.11 -7.36
N ARG A 7 -0.94 33.54 -6.62
CA ARG A 7 -0.98 34.88 -6.05
C ARG A 7 -0.05 35.01 -4.84
N ILE A 8 -0.03 33.98 -3.99
CA ILE A 8 0.81 33.87 -2.81
C ILE A 8 2.28 33.75 -3.19
N ALA A 9 2.59 32.96 -4.22
CA ALA A 9 3.95 32.74 -4.71
C ALA A 9 4.65 34.05 -5.10
N ARG A 10 3.92 35.10 -5.49
CA ARG A 10 4.53 36.42 -5.77
C ARG A 10 5.19 37.07 -4.56
N ALA A 11 4.89 36.61 -3.34
CA ALA A 11 5.51 37.10 -2.12
C ALA A 11 6.88 36.45 -1.82
N ASP A 12 7.18 35.29 -2.41
CA ASP A 12 8.41 34.54 -2.18
C ASP A 12 9.11 34.16 -3.51
N PRO A 13 10.37 34.54 -3.74
CA PRO A 13 11.03 34.32 -5.02
C PRO A 13 11.21 32.84 -5.36
N ALA A 14 11.51 31.98 -4.38
CA ALA A 14 11.73 30.55 -4.62
C ALA A 14 10.42 29.83 -4.98
N MET A 15 9.33 30.21 -4.32
CA MET A 15 7.99 29.72 -4.64
C MET A 15 7.55 30.20 -6.03
N LEU A 16 7.85 31.44 -6.40
CA LEU A 16 7.54 32.00 -7.73
C LEU A 16 8.29 31.27 -8.85
N GLU A 17 9.59 30.99 -8.67
CA GLU A 17 10.38 30.20 -9.62
C GLU A 17 9.76 28.82 -9.85
N THR A 18 9.32 28.16 -8.79
CA THR A 18 8.70 26.83 -8.87
C THR A 18 7.36 26.89 -9.61
N VAL A 19 6.52 27.89 -9.34
CA VAL A 19 5.27 28.10 -10.07
C VAL A 19 5.53 28.38 -11.55
N THR A 20 6.53 29.20 -11.86
CA THR A 20 6.91 29.52 -13.25
C THR A 20 7.43 28.28 -13.98
N CYS A 21 8.17 27.40 -13.30
CA CYS A 21 8.61 26.12 -13.84
C CYS A 21 7.42 25.22 -14.19
N VAL A 22 6.39 25.14 -13.34
CA VAL A 22 5.15 24.39 -13.66
C VAL A 22 4.47 24.93 -14.91
N ASP A 23 4.37 26.26 -15.06
CA ASP A 23 3.78 26.88 -16.25
C ASP A 23 4.62 26.63 -17.52
N GLN A 24 5.95 26.53 -17.39
CA GLN A 24 6.86 26.21 -18.50
C GLN A 24 6.77 24.75 -18.96
N ILE A 25 6.60 23.80 -18.03
CA ILE A 25 6.43 22.38 -18.35
C ILE A 25 5.21 22.18 -19.28
N GLU A 26 4.12 22.91 -19.03
CA GLU A 26 2.95 22.86 -19.94
C GLU A 26 3.20 23.53 -21.29
N SER A 27 4.00 24.61 -21.33
CA SER A 27 4.34 25.28 -22.60
C SER A 27 5.11 24.36 -23.55
N LEU A 28 5.99 23.52 -23.02
CA LEU A 28 6.74 22.53 -23.81
C LEU A 28 5.85 21.37 -24.28
N LEU A 29 4.94 20.88 -23.42
CA LEU A 29 3.96 19.86 -23.79
C LEU A 29 2.98 20.35 -24.87
N TYR A 30 2.55 21.62 -24.79
CA TYR A 30 1.68 22.23 -25.79
C TYR A 30 2.36 22.35 -27.16
N VAL A 31 3.64 22.72 -27.21
CA VAL A 31 4.41 22.76 -28.47
C VAL A 31 4.59 21.36 -29.06
N CYS A 32 4.85 20.35 -28.22
CA CYS A 32 4.96 18.95 -28.66
C CYS A 32 3.63 18.39 -29.21
N PHE A 33 2.52 18.78 -28.59
CA PHE A 33 1.17 18.40 -29.02
C PHE A 33 0.77 19.05 -30.35
N ILE A 34 1.12 20.32 -30.59
CA ILE A 34 0.89 20.96 -31.90
C ILE A 34 1.78 20.36 -33.00
N SER A 35 3.00 19.93 -32.68
CA SER A 35 3.89 19.31 -33.66
C SER A 35 3.46 17.90 -34.06
N SER A 36 2.64 17.23 -33.25
CA SER A 36 2.13 15.88 -33.51
C SER A 36 0.64 15.97 -33.86
N ASN A 37 0.31 16.17 -35.15
CA ASN A 37 -1.06 16.19 -35.68
C ASN A 37 -1.83 14.89 -35.31
N PHE A 38 -2.48 14.86 -34.15
CA PHE A 38 -3.35 13.76 -33.73
C PHE A 38 -4.75 14.28 -33.41
N TYR A 39 -5.48 14.63 -34.47
CA TYR A 39 -6.91 14.92 -34.45
C TYR A 39 -7.70 13.60 -34.40
N HIS A 40 -7.65 12.84 -33.30
CA HIS A 40 -8.64 11.76 -33.14
C HIS A 40 -8.76 11.24 -31.70
N PHE A 41 -9.52 11.92 -30.84
CA PHE A 41 -10.58 11.24 -30.06
C PHE A 41 -11.44 12.24 -29.29
N THR A 42 -12.72 12.23 -29.59
CA THR A 42 -13.80 12.90 -28.87
C THR A 42 -14.01 12.24 -27.51
N ASN A 43 -13.30 12.72 -26.48
CA ASN A 43 -13.75 12.78 -25.09
C ASN A 43 -13.11 14.02 -24.48
N PHE A 44 -13.83 15.13 -24.65
CA PHE A 44 -13.52 16.46 -24.18
C PHE A 44 -13.55 16.49 -22.64
N ILE A 45 -12.42 16.13 -22.03
CA ILE A 45 -12.07 16.52 -20.66
C ILE A 45 -10.87 17.46 -20.78
N ASP A 46 -11.10 18.68 -20.33
CA ASP A 46 -10.25 19.87 -20.38
C ASP A 46 -8.75 19.56 -20.15
N TYR A 47 -7.91 19.78 -21.17
CA TYR A 47 -6.45 19.58 -21.14
C TYR A 47 -5.70 20.61 -20.25
N ARG A 48 -6.34 21.14 -19.20
CA ARG A 48 -5.89 22.27 -18.36
C ARG A 48 -6.39 22.19 -16.92
N THR A 49 -6.50 20.99 -16.35
CA THR A 49 -7.07 20.88 -15.00
C THR A 49 -6.15 21.55 -13.96
N PRO A 50 -6.63 22.47 -13.10
CA PRO A 50 -5.82 23.10 -12.06
C PRO A 50 -5.25 22.08 -11.04
N ILE A 51 -5.77 20.86 -11.05
CA ILE A 51 -5.31 19.75 -10.21
C ILE A 51 -3.99 19.15 -10.69
N SER A 52 -3.75 19.01 -12.01
CA SER A 52 -2.47 18.52 -12.53
C SER A 52 -1.34 19.49 -12.19
N ARG A 53 -1.61 20.80 -12.29
CA ARG A 53 -0.68 21.87 -11.91
C ARG A 53 -0.35 21.83 -10.43
N LEU A 54 -1.36 21.64 -9.60
CA LEU A 54 -1.16 21.48 -8.16
C LEU A 54 -0.33 20.23 -7.83
N ARG A 55 -0.59 19.11 -8.50
CA ARG A 55 0.17 17.87 -8.34
C ARG A 55 1.64 18.06 -8.78
N ALA A 56 1.87 18.70 -9.92
CA ALA A 56 3.23 18.99 -10.43
C ALA A 56 3.98 19.92 -9.48
N PHE A 57 3.33 20.99 -9.01
CA PHE A 57 3.89 21.90 -8.01
C PHE A 57 4.29 21.17 -6.73
N LEU A 58 3.42 20.30 -6.21
CA LEU A 58 3.71 19.54 -5.00
C LEU A 58 4.91 18.59 -5.19
N ARG A 59 4.99 17.92 -6.35
CA ARG A 59 6.10 17.03 -6.70
C ARG A 59 7.42 17.81 -6.82
N LEU A 60 7.40 18.97 -7.48
CA LEU A 60 8.58 19.84 -7.59
C LEU A 60 9.01 20.37 -6.22
N ALA A 61 8.07 20.82 -5.38
CA ALA A 61 8.36 21.28 -4.04
C ALA A 61 9.00 20.19 -3.16
N MET A 62 8.54 18.94 -3.30
CA MET A 62 9.14 17.77 -2.66
C MET A 62 10.55 17.48 -3.19
N MET A 63 10.76 17.46 -4.51
CA MET A 63 12.08 17.22 -5.11
C MET A 63 13.10 18.32 -4.75
N GLN A 64 12.64 19.57 -4.62
CA GLN A 64 13.46 20.70 -4.19
C GLN A 64 13.69 20.73 -2.67
N LYS A 65 13.03 19.86 -1.89
CA LYS A 65 13.07 19.83 -0.41
C LYS A 65 12.58 21.12 0.27
N LYS A 66 11.79 21.93 -0.45
CA LYS A 66 11.25 23.22 0.01
C LYS A 66 9.76 23.18 0.34
N LEU A 67 9.17 21.98 0.43
CA LEU A 67 7.75 21.83 0.69
C LEU A 67 7.31 22.51 1.98
N PHE A 68 8.09 22.36 3.05
CA PHE A 68 7.88 23.05 4.32
C PHE A 68 7.84 24.58 4.15
N ASP A 69 8.86 25.14 3.51
CA ASP A 69 8.99 26.59 3.34
C ASP A 69 7.81 27.17 2.58
N PHE A 70 7.37 26.50 1.50
CA PHE A 70 6.22 26.94 0.72
C PHE A 70 4.92 26.88 1.51
N PHE A 71 4.69 25.82 2.30
CA PHE A 71 3.51 25.73 3.16
C PHE A 71 3.53 26.78 4.28
N ASN A 72 4.72 27.14 4.79
CA ASN A 72 4.86 28.21 5.76
C ASN A 72 4.52 29.59 5.14
N VAL A 73 4.93 29.85 3.90
CA VAL A 73 4.55 31.07 3.16
C VAL A 73 3.04 31.10 2.90
N ILE A 74 2.43 29.96 2.54
CA ILE A 74 0.98 29.85 2.32
C ILE A 74 0.20 30.11 3.61
N ALA A 75 0.60 29.51 4.73
CA ALA A 75 -0.07 29.65 6.01
C ALA A 75 -0.03 31.09 6.56
N ASN A 76 1.09 31.79 6.36
CA ASN A 76 1.26 33.17 6.82
C ASN A 76 0.71 34.22 5.84
N SER A 77 0.14 33.82 4.70
CA SER A 77 -0.31 34.77 3.69
C SER A 77 -1.67 35.38 4.04
N PRO A 78 -1.80 36.73 4.07
CA PRO A 78 -3.08 37.38 4.30
C PRO A 78 -4.09 37.14 3.16
N GLN A 79 -3.59 36.76 1.97
CA GLN A 79 -4.40 36.52 0.78
C GLN A 79 -5.24 35.24 0.89
N LEU A 80 -4.92 34.35 1.83
CA LEU A 80 -5.63 33.09 2.02
C LEU A 80 -7.11 33.30 2.38
N SER A 81 -7.41 34.41 3.08
CA SER A 81 -8.78 34.83 3.42
C SER A 81 -9.67 35.10 2.19
N THR A 82 -9.08 35.41 1.03
CA THR A 82 -9.82 35.66 -0.22
C THR A 82 -10.22 34.37 -0.93
N PHE A 83 -9.53 33.25 -0.64
CA PHE A 83 -9.71 31.97 -1.34
C PHE A 83 -10.29 30.86 -0.47
N TYR A 84 -10.20 31.00 0.86
CA TYR A 84 -10.62 29.98 1.83
C TYR A 84 -11.49 30.57 2.93
N GLU A 85 -12.55 29.86 3.27
CA GLU A 85 -13.44 30.16 4.38
C GLU A 85 -12.73 30.07 5.73
N SER A 86 -13.28 30.74 6.75
CA SER A 86 -12.65 30.79 8.09
C SER A 86 -12.49 29.41 8.72
N TRP A 87 -13.37 28.45 8.43
CA TRP A 87 -13.31 27.07 8.92
C TRP A 87 -12.36 26.16 8.13
N ALA A 88 -11.75 26.65 7.05
CA ALA A 88 -10.84 25.84 6.24
C ALA A 88 -9.54 25.54 7.02
N LEU A 89 -9.06 24.30 6.94
CA LEU A 89 -7.84 23.84 7.63
C LEU A 89 -6.64 24.78 7.43
N LEU A 90 -6.46 25.31 6.21
CA LEU A 90 -5.35 26.20 5.89
C LEU A 90 -5.37 27.53 6.68
N ARG A 91 -6.53 27.92 7.22
CA ARG A 91 -6.72 29.14 8.02
C ARG A 91 -6.77 28.89 9.52
N GLN A 92 -6.84 27.63 9.94
CA GLN A 92 -6.90 27.25 11.34
C GLN A 92 -5.50 27.02 11.91
N GLU A 93 -5.37 27.00 13.23
CA GLU A 93 -4.06 26.87 13.90
C GLU A 93 -3.42 25.48 13.67
N GLU A 94 -4.19 24.45 13.33
CA GLU A 94 -3.67 23.11 13.05
C GLU A 94 -2.76 23.08 11.81
N ILE A 95 -2.84 24.08 10.92
CA ILE A 95 -1.92 24.19 9.77
C ILE A 95 -0.47 24.30 10.22
N VAL A 96 -0.20 24.88 11.41
CA VAL A 96 1.16 25.02 11.95
C VAL A 96 1.73 23.64 12.30
N GLN A 97 0.91 22.76 12.86
CA GLN A 97 1.30 21.38 13.19
C GLN A 97 1.53 20.57 11.91
N LEU A 98 0.64 20.72 10.92
CA LEU A 98 0.80 20.09 9.60
C LEU A 98 2.08 20.54 8.92
N THR A 99 2.32 21.86 8.84
CA THR A 99 3.55 22.41 8.27
C THR A 99 4.77 21.91 9.04
N GLY A 100 4.74 21.91 10.38
CA GLY A 100 5.82 21.33 11.20
C GLY A 100 6.13 19.86 10.86
N ALA A 101 5.11 19.03 10.59
CA ALA A 101 5.30 17.65 10.16
C ALA A 101 5.95 17.54 8.77
N LEU A 102 5.64 18.48 7.85
CA LEU A 102 6.26 18.53 6.52
C LEU A 102 7.76 18.83 6.56
N LEU A 103 8.27 19.43 7.64
CA LEU A 103 9.72 19.61 7.82
C LEU A 103 10.46 18.27 7.81
N GLY A 104 9.87 17.21 8.34
CA GLY A 104 10.46 15.86 8.31
C GLY A 104 10.63 15.29 6.91
N LEU A 105 9.81 15.73 5.94
CA LEU A 105 9.91 15.31 4.55
C LEU A 105 11.09 15.95 3.80
N SER A 106 11.68 17.03 4.33
CA SER A 106 12.84 17.70 3.70
C SER A 106 14.08 16.81 3.59
N VAL A 107 14.19 15.80 4.47
CA VAL A 107 15.32 14.84 4.46
C VAL A 107 15.12 13.76 3.40
N VAL A 108 13.89 13.56 2.92
CA VAL A 108 13.55 12.50 1.97
C VAL A 108 14.01 12.90 0.57
N ASP A 109 14.83 12.07 -0.05
CA ASP A 109 15.16 12.18 -1.47
C ASP A 109 14.10 11.47 -2.31
N CYS A 110 13.28 12.25 -3.01
CA CYS A 110 12.30 11.74 -3.97
C CYS A 110 12.69 12.16 -5.39
N ASN A 111 12.58 11.25 -6.36
CA ASN A 111 12.62 11.58 -7.78
C ASN A 111 11.25 11.25 -8.39
N LEU A 112 10.38 12.26 -8.47
CA LEU A 112 8.98 12.08 -8.83
C LEU A 112 8.78 12.39 -10.32
N VAL A 113 8.04 11.53 -11.01
CA VAL A 113 7.76 11.70 -12.44
C VAL A 113 6.80 12.88 -12.67
N LEU A 114 7.13 13.73 -13.64
CA LEU A 114 6.39 14.96 -14.00
C LEU A 114 5.68 14.85 -15.36
N GLU A 115 5.55 13.64 -15.90
CA GLU A 115 4.83 13.38 -17.15
C GLU A 115 3.33 13.66 -16.99
N HIS A 116 2.71 14.21 -18.04
CA HIS A 116 1.31 14.66 -18.02
C HIS A 116 0.33 13.54 -17.71
N ASP A 117 0.52 12.38 -18.35
CA ASP A 117 -0.37 11.22 -18.20
C ASP A 117 -0.39 10.74 -16.73
N HIS A 118 0.78 10.74 -16.08
CA HIS A 118 0.92 10.41 -14.66
C HIS A 118 0.48 11.51 -13.68
N LEU A 119 0.23 12.73 -14.16
CA LEU A 119 -0.33 13.83 -13.37
C LEU A 119 -1.87 13.84 -13.44
N GLN A 120 -2.45 13.49 -14.60
CA GLN A 120 -3.90 13.48 -14.80
C GLN A 120 -4.55 12.19 -14.28
N ASP A 121 -4.04 11.02 -14.66
CA ASP A 121 -4.70 9.73 -14.41
C ASP A 121 -4.58 9.20 -12.97
N GLN A 122 -4.10 10.03 -12.03
CA GLN A 122 -4.06 9.62 -10.62
C GLN A 122 -5.44 9.68 -9.96
N PRO A 123 -5.80 8.66 -9.15
CA PRO A 123 -7.07 8.63 -8.44
C PRO A 123 -7.18 9.82 -7.49
N LEU A 124 -8.37 10.42 -7.40
CA LEU A 124 -8.63 11.58 -6.54
C LEU A 124 -8.63 11.22 -5.05
N SER A 125 -8.93 9.96 -4.72
CA SER A 125 -8.91 9.42 -3.37
C SER A 125 -7.96 8.23 -3.29
N VAL A 126 -7.24 8.15 -2.17
CA VAL A 126 -6.34 7.03 -1.87
C VAL A 126 -6.71 6.52 -0.47
N ASP A 127 -7.00 5.23 -0.37
CA ASP A 127 -7.21 4.59 0.93
C ASP A 127 -5.84 4.24 1.55
N LEU A 128 -5.47 5.01 2.56
CA LEU A 128 -4.24 4.84 3.33
C LEU A 128 -4.49 4.20 4.71
N SER A 129 -5.73 3.78 4.99
CA SER A 129 -6.13 3.26 6.32
C SER A 129 -5.24 2.09 6.80
N LEU A 130 -4.78 1.24 5.88
CA LEU A 130 -3.89 0.11 6.16
C LEU A 130 -2.46 0.53 6.56
N TYR A 131 -2.06 1.75 6.22
CA TYR A 131 -0.70 2.25 6.39
C TYR A 131 -0.58 3.36 7.44
N ILE A 132 -1.69 4.03 7.79
CA ILE A 132 -1.72 5.06 8.82
C ILE A 132 -1.76 4.39 10.20
N ARG A 133 -0.63 4.41 10.90
CA ARG A 133 -0.55 4.05 12.32
C ARG A 133 -0.36 5.32 13.14
N ILE A 134 -1.41 5.78 13.79
CA ILE A 134 -1.36 7.00 14.61
C ILE A 134 -0.61 6.65 15.91
N PRO A 135 0.59 7.20 16.17
CA PRO A 135 1.40 6.83 17.35
C PRO A 135 0.74 7.28 18.67
N THR A 136 -0.17 8.25 18.60
CA THR A 136 -0.81 8.91 19.76
C THR A 136 -2.13 8.29 20.19
N VAL A 137 -2.63 7.25 19.51
CA VAL A 137 -3.82 6.51 19.96
C VAL A 137 -3.35 5.25 20.69
N PRO A 138 -3.49 5.17 22.02
CA PRO A 138 -3.32 3.90 22.71
C PRO A 138 -4.38 2.95 22.12
N THR A 139 -3.93 1.89 21.45
CA THR A 139 -4.81 0.81 20.99
C THR A 139 -5.10 -0.11 22.17
N GLU A 140 -5.57 0.46 23.27
CA GLU A 140 -5.96 -0.24 24.48
C GLU A 140 -7.27 0.37 24.96
N GLY A 141 -8.38 -0.32 24.67
CA GLY A 141 -9.68 -0.05 25.28
C GLY A 141 -10.62 0.86 24.49
N ALA A 142 -11.28 0.31 23.46
CA ALA A 142 -12.62 0.75 23.05
C ALA A 142 -13.26 -0.37 22.23
N ASP A 143 -13.99 -1.22 22.94
CA ASP A 143 -14.97 -2.12 22.36
C ASP A 143 -16.04 -1.34 21.58
N ASP A 144 -16.54 -1.99 20.53
CA ASP A 144 -17.75 -1.68 19.78
C ASP A 144 -17.76 -0.35 18.99
N VAL A 145 -17.50 -0.49 17.67
CA VAL A 145 -18.32 0.03 16.54
C VAL A 145 -17.46 0.39 15.31
N THR A 146 -16.13 0.52 15.40
CA THR A 146 -15.32 1.01 14.24
C THR A 146 -14.12 0.12 13.88
N ALA A 147 -14.29 -1.21 13.94
CA ALA A 147 -13.20 -2.17 13.71
C ALA A 147 -13.56 -3.34 12.78
N ASN A 148 -14.41 -3.14 11.76
CA ASN A 148 -14.87 -4.24 10.90
C ASN A 148 -13.80 -4.79 9.94
N GLY A 149 -12.67 -4.11 9.75
CA GLY A 149 -11.54 -4.63 8.95
C GLY A 149 -10.46 -5.30 9.81
N THR A 150 -9.90 -4.55 10.75
CA THR A 150 -8.67 -4.95 11.47
C THR A 150 -8.93 -5.97 12.59
N SER A 151 -10.11 -5.95 13.22
CA SER A 151 -10.46 -7.00 14.20
C SER A 151 -10.75 -8.33 13.52
N THR A 152 -11.37 -8.29 12.33
CA THR A 152 -11.65 -9.45 11.48
C THR A 152 -10.35 -10.06 10.99
N ILE A 153 -9.41 -9.27 10.44
CA ILE A 153 -8.11 -9.80 9.98
C ILE A 153 -7.31 -10.45 11.12
N ASN A 154 -7.32 -9.89 12.34
CA ASN A 154 -6.62 -10.48 13.48
C ASN A 154 -7.34 -11.74 14.02
N LYS A 155 -8.69 -11.74 14.03
CA LYS A 155 -9.49 -12.92 14.37
C LYS A 155 -9.33 -14.03 13.33
N ASP A 156 -9.33 -13.68 12.05
CA ASP A 156 -9.13 -14.57 10.91
C ASP A 156 -7.70 -15.13 10.92
N LYS A 157 -6.69 -14.30 11.18
CA LYS A 157 -5.31 -14.76 11.35
C LYS A 157 -5.18 -15.73 12.51
N LYS A 158 -5.83 -15.45 13.65
CA LYS A 158 -5.84 -16.37 14.80
C LYS A 158 -6.57 -17.68 14.46
N LEU A 159 -7.72 -17.60 13.79
CA LEU A 159 -8.49 -18.77 13.36
C LEU A 159 -7.70 -19.64 12.37
N LEU A 160 -7.01 -19.03 11.40
CA LEU A 160 -6.17 -19.73 10.44
C LEU A 160 -4.96 -20.41 11.11
N LEU A 161 -4.38 -19.77 12.13
CA LEU A 161 -3.29 -20.38 12.91
C LEU A 161 -3.78 -21.60 13.71
N ASP A 162 -4.94 -21.48 14.37
CA ASP A 162 -5.53 -22.59 15.12
C ASP A 162 -5.92 -23.75 14.17
N GLN A 163 -6.45 -23.43 13.00
CA GLN A 163 -6.80 -24.42 11.97
C GLN A 163 -5.55 -25.13 11.42
N ASN A 164 -4.44 -24.40 11.21
CA ASN A 164 -3.20 -24.98 10.72
C ASN A 164 -2.58 -25.93 11.75
N ASN A 165 -2.54 -25.52 13.02
CA ASN A 165 -2.05 -26.35 14.13
C ASN A 165 -2.88 -27.65 14.26
N TYR A 166 -4.21 -27.56 14.09
CA TYR A 166 -5.07 -28.74 14.06
C TYR A 166 -4.76 -29.69 12.90
N LEU A 167 -4.51 -29.15 11.69
CA LEU A 167 -4.16 -29.96 10.52
C LEU A 167 -2.79 -30.63 10.68
N GLU A 168 -1.80 -29.92 11.23
CA GLU A 168 -0.47 -30.48 11.52
C GLU A 168 -0.56 -31.64 12.51
N GLU A 169 -1.31 -31.48 13.60
CA GLU A 169 -1.51 -32.53 14.59
C GLU A 169 -2.22 -33.76 14.00
N ARG A 170 -3.24 -33.55 13.16
CA ARG A 170 -3.90 -34.64 12.42
C ARG A 170 -2.96 -35.35 11.47
N ASN A 171 -2.12 -34.61 10.73
CA ASN A 171 -1.11 -35.20 9.86
C ASN A 171 -0.10 -36.03 10.64
N ARG A 172 0.34 -35.57 11.81
CA ARG A 172 1.24 -36.35 12.69
C ARG A 172 0.60 -37.67 13.13
N GLN A 173 -0.67 -37.64 13.53
CA GLN A 173 -1.41 -38.85 13.92
C GLN A 173 -1.60 -39.83 12.76
N LEU A 174 -1.95 -39.33 11.57
CA LEU A 174 -2.08 -40.15 10.37
C LEU A 174 -0.74 -40.79 9.99
N GLN A 175 0.36 -40.04 10.05
CA GLN A 175 1.70 -40.57 9.80
C GLN A 175 2.07 -41.69 10.78
N CYS A 176 1.77 -41.53 12.07
CA CYS A 176 2.00 -42.57 13.08
C CYS A 176 1.15 -43.83 12.81
N ASN A 177 -0.11 -43.66 12.42
CA ASN A 177 -0.98 -44.79 12.07
C ASN A 177 -0.49 -45.51 10.81
N VAL A 178 -0.06 -44.78 9.79
CA VAL A 178 0.55 -45.37 8.58
C VAL A 178 1.80 -46.16 8.95
N GLU A 179 2.65 -45.65 9.84
CA GLU A 179 3.85 -46.36 10.28
C GLU A 179 3.51 -47.64 11.07
N ASN A 180 2.51 -47.58 11.96
CA ASN A 180 2.04 -48.75 12.69
C ASN A 180 1.42 -49.81 11.78
N LEU A 181 0.63 -49.39 10.79
CA LEU A 181 0.05 -50.29 9.79
C LEU A 181 1.15 -50.91 8.92
N LYS A 182 2.15 -50.14 8.49
CA LYS A 182 3.32 -50.67 7.78
C LYS A 182 4.09 -51.70 8.61
N LYS A 183 4.31 -51.44 9.91
CA LYS A 183 4.92 -52.42 10.83
C LYS A 183 4.10 -53.70 10.92
N ARG A 184 2.78 -53.59 11.05
CA ARG A 184 1.87 -54.77 11.07
C ARG A 184 1.89 -55.55 9.76
N ILE A 185 1.92 -54.87 8.62
CA ILE A 185 2.05 -55.52 7.30
C ILE A 185 3.37 -56.27 7.21
N SER A 186 4.49 -55.64 7.60
CA SER A 186 5.81 -56.28 7.59
C SER A 186 5.88 -57.52 8.50
N VAL A 187 5.25 -57.47 9.68
CA VAL A 187 5.16 -58.64 10.58
C VAL A 187 4.36 -59.76 9.93
N LEU A 188 3.21 -59.44 9.33
CA LEU A 188 2.38 -60.44 8.65
C LEU A 188 3.05 -61.01 7.38
N GLU A 189 3.85 -60.23 6.68
CA GLU A 189 4.68 -60.69 5.57
C GLU A 189 5.76 -61.67 6.06
N SER A 190 6.43 -61.36 7.17
CA SER A 190 7.40 -62.29 7.78
C SER A 190 6.75 -63.56 8.33
N ASP A 191 5.54 -63.47 8.90
CA ASP A 191 4.80 -64.63 9.41
C ASP A 191 4.33 -65.53 8.26
N LYS A 192 3.94 -64.94 7.12
CA LYS A 192 3.60 -65.70 5.90
C LYS A 192 4.81 -66.41 5.31
N GLU A 193 5.97 -65.76 5.26
CA GLU A 193 7.23 -66.40 4.83
C GLU A 193 7.62 -67.55 5.79
N ALA A 194 7.46 -67.36 7.10
CA ALA A 194 7.70 -68.42 8.09
C ALA A 194 6.71 -69.59 7.95
N ALA A 195 5.43 -69.31 7.71
CA ALA A 195 4.41 -70.33 7.52
C ALA A 195 4.59 -71.13 6.22
N ALA A 196 5.05 -70.49 5.14
CA ALA A 196 5.39 -71.19 3.89
C ALA A 196 6.54 -72.19 4.09
N VAL A 197 7.55 -71.83 4.87
CA VAL A 197 8.69 -72.70 5.20
C VAL A 197 8.28 -73.89 6.10
N THR A 198 7.26 -73.73 6.95
CA THR A 198 6.74 -74.84 7.76
C THR A 198 5.88 -75.81 6.96
N VAL A 199 5.08 -75.31 6.00
CA VAL A 199 4.26 -76.17 5.13
C VAL A 199 5.15 -77.05 4.23
N GLU A 200 6.24 -76.50 3.67
CA GLU A 200 7.19 -77.29 2.89
C GLU A 200 7.91 -78.37 3.73
N LYS A 201 8.12 -78.13 5.03
CA LYS A 201 8.70 -79.13 5.94
C LYS A 201 7.70 -80.23 6.32
N GLU A 202 6.42 -79.90 6.50
CA GLU A 202 5.37 -80.88 6.78
C GLU A 202 5.01 -81.73 5.55
N ASP A 203 5.04 -81.16 4.34
CA ASP A 203 4.90 -81.90 3.08
C ASP A 203 6.08 -82.86 2.84
N LEU A 204 7.31 -82.46 3.23
CA LEU A 204 8.48 -83.35 3.14
C LEU A 204 8.46 -84.48 4.18
N LEU A 205 7.88 -84.25 5.37
CA LEU A 205 7.74 -85.26 6.41
C LEU A 205 6.63 -86.28 6.11
N THR A 206 5.55 -85.87 5.44
CA THR A 206 4.48 -86.79 5.00
C THR A 206 4.87 -87.65 3.80
N LEU A 207 5.87 -87.23 3.00
CA LEU A 207 6.48 -88.05 1.93
C LEU A 207 7.47 -89.12 2.43
N LEU A 208 7.86 -89.07 3.71
CA LEU A 208 8.86 -89.96 4.33
C LEU A 208 8.27 -91.02 5.28
N GLN A 209 6.95 -91.20 5.29
CA GLN A 209 6.23 -92.18 6.13
C GLN A 209 5.33 -93.08 5.29
#